data_AF-A0A955CTP7-F1
#
_entry.id   AF-A0A955CTP7-F1
#
_cell.length_a   1.000
_cell.length_b   1.000
_cell.length_c   1.000
_cell.angle_alpha   90.00
_cell.angle_beta   90.00
_cell.angle_gamma   90.00
#
_symmetry.space_group_name_H-M   'P 1'
#
loop_
_entity.id
_entity.type
_entity.pdbx_description
1 polymer ?
#
loop_
_entity_poly.entity_id
_entity_poly.type
_entity_poly.pdbx_seq_one_letter_code
_entity_poly.pdbx_strand_id
1 'polypeptide(L)'
;MIALHELGHVVFAVFSGGTVSHVSFPLVGFSQTHLLKNPSPLFVAWGGMVVGCTLPVILWLGVKSVHKRYGIWSQFVAGFCLVVNGCYIACGSFTHAGDADDMLRHGSPQWILIVTGAVAAVAGLYVWHLAGITIRKNASLGKPE
;
A
#
# COMPACT_ATOMS: atom_id res chain seq x y z
N MET A 1 -3.86 2.21 5.74
CA MET A 1 -2.81 1.40 5.09
C MET A 1 -3.03 -0.08 5.41
N ILE A 2 -2.93 -0.51 6.68
CA ILE A 2 -3.07 -1.92 7.08
C ILE A 2 -4.30 -2.61 6.49
N ALA A 3 -5.51 -2.04 6.67
CA ALA A 3 -6.73 -2.65 6.10
C ALA A 3 -6.71 -2.79 4.57
N LEU A 4 -6.08 -1.85 3.85
CA LEU A 4 -5.95 -1.93 2.38
C LEU A 4 -4.89 -2.96 1.96
N HIS A 5 -3.86 -3.13 2.79
CA HIS A 5 -2.84 -4.16 2.61
C HIS A 5 -3.45 -5.55 2.81
N GLU A 6 -4.12 -5.79 3.94
CA GLU A 6 -4.79 -7.08 4.20
C GLU A 6 -5.88 -7.40 3.18
N LEU A 7 -6.63 -6.39 2.72
CA LEU A 7 -7.58 -6.56 1.62
C LEU A 7 -6.89 -7.11 0.36
N GLY A 8 -5.64 -6.72 0.10
CA GLY A 8 -4.84 -7.25 -0.99
C GLY A 8 -4.59 -8.74 -0.89
N HIS A 9 -4.19 -9.23 0.28
CA HIS A 9 -4.03 -10.66 0.52
C HIS A 9 -5.36 -11.40 0.33
N VAL A 10 -6.47 -10.87 0.85
CA VAL A 10 -7.80 -11.46 0.68
C VAL A 10 -8.17 -11.57 -0.81
N VAL A 11 -8.02 -10.48 -1.56
CA VAL A 11 -8.35 -10.45 -3.00
C VAL A 11 -7.51 -11.45 -3.77
N PHE A 12 -6.19 -11.48 -3.55
CA PHE A 12 -5.29 -12.39 -4.26
C PHE A 12 -5.49 -13.85 -3.83
N ALA A 13 -5.81 -14.09 -2.56
CA ALA A 13 -6.17 -15.42 -2.08
C ALA A 13 -7.39 -15.96 -2.81
N VAL A 14 -8.46 -15.15 -2.91
CA VAL A 14 -9.68 -15.53 -3.66
C VAL A 14 -9.36 -15.81 -5.12
N PHE A 15 -8.58 -14.95 -5.79
CA PHE A 15 -8.20 -15.15 -7.20
C PHE A 15 -7.31 -16.38 -7.43
N SER A 16 -6.47 -16.75 -6.46
CA SER A 16 -5.65 -17.96 -6.55
C SER A 16 -6.44 -19.26 -6.27
N GLY A 17 -7.71 -19.18 -5.87
CA GLY A 17 -8.50 -20.34 -5.43
C GLY A 17 -8.20 -20.77 -3.99
N GLY A 18 -7.62 -19.86 -3.19
CA GLY A 18 -7.44 -20.01 -1.75
C GLY A 18 -8.72 -19.70 -0.98
N THR A 19 -8.72 -20.02 0.31
CA THR A 19 -9.85 -19.77 1.21
C THR A 19 -9.37 -19.00 2.43
N VAL A 20 -9.93 -17.81 2.64
CA VAL A 20 -9.64 -16.97 3.80
C VAL A 20 -10.42 -17.49 5.01
N SER A 21 -9.74 -17.69 6.13
CA SER A 21 -10.37 -18.01 7.41
C SER A 21 -10.82 -16.73 8.13
N HIS A 22 -9.87 -15.83 8.38
CA HIS A 22 -10.07 -14.57 9.09
C HIS A 22 -8.87 -13.64 8.84
N VAL A 23 -9.06 -12.37 9.18
CA VAL A 23 -8.01 -11.34 9.16
C VAL A 23 -7.81 -10.84 10.59
N SER A 24 -6.57 -10.83 11.06
CA SER A 24 -6.21 -10.41 12.41
C SER A 24 -5.54 -9.02 12.38
N PHE A 25 -5.97 -8.15 13.31
CA PHE A 25 -5.43 -6.80 13.48
C PHE A 25 -4.99 -6.62 14.94
N PRO A 26 -3.86 -7.21 15.35
CA PRO A 26 -3.39 -7.06 16.72
C PRO A 26 -2.93 -5.62 16.97
N LEU A 27 -3.12 -5.13 18.20
CA LEU A 27 -2.58 -3.82 18.62
C LEU A 27 -1.03 -3.81 18.65
N VAL A 28 -0.43 -4.98 18.89
CA VAL A 28 1.02 -5.20 18.90
C VAL A 28 1.33 -6.41 18.05
N GLY A 29 2.20 -6.25 17.05
CA GLY A 29 2.56 -7.30 16.10
C GLY A 29 2.19 -6.95 14.65
N PHE A 30 2.26 -7.95 13.78
CA PHE A 30 1.87 -7.81 12.37
C PHE A 30 0.40 -8.18 12.18
N SER A 31 -0.30 -7.43 11.34
CA SER A 31 -1.58 -7.90 10.80
C SER A 31 -1.35 -9.11 9.91
N GLN A 32 -2.31 -10.03 9.90
CA GLN A 32 -2.19 -11.26 9.12
C GLN A 32 -3.53 -11.66 8.53
N THR A 33 -3.49 -12.05 7.26
CA THR A 33 -4.60 -12.74 6.60
C THR A 33 -4.36 -14.25 6.70
N HIS A 34 -5.14 -14.92 7.55
CA HIS A 34 -5.03 -16.35 7.75
C HIS A 34 -5.83 -17.12 6.70
N LEU A 35 -5.16 -18.00 5.95
CA LEU A 35 -5.77 -18.82 4.90
C LEU A 35 -5.88 -20.29 5.33
N LEU A 36 -7.04 -20.91 5.08
CA LEU A 36 -7.23 -22.36 5.22
C LEU A 36 -6.53 -23.13 4.10
N LYS A 37 -6.51 -22.54 2.92
CA LYS A 37 -5.86 -23.08 1.72
C LYS A 37 -5.16 -21.94 1.01
N ASN A 38 -3.86 -22.08 0.80
CA ASN A 38 -3.05 -21.12 0.06
C ASN A 38 -2.30 -21.81 -1.08
N PRO A 39 -2.92 -21.92 -2.27
CA PRO A 39 -2.33 -22.61 -3.40
C PRO A 39 -1.17 -21.83 -4.05
N SER A 40 -1.04 -20.53 -3.76
CA SER A 40 -0.04 -19.66 -4.38
C SER A 40 0.46 -18.61 -3.38
N PRO A 41 1.27 -19.01 -2.40
CA PRO A 41 1.62 -18.14 -1.28
C PRO A 41 2.40 -16.90 -1.69
N LEU A 42 3.32 -17.03 -2.67
CA LEU A 42 4.04 -15.88 -3.21
C LEU A 42 3.09 -14.86 -3.85
N PHE A 43 2.13 -15.33 -4.62
CA PHE A 43 1.15 -14.47 -5.28
C PHE A 43 0.29 -13.72 -4.25
N VAL A 44 -0.20 -14.43 -3.23
CA VAL A 44 -0.96 -13.82 -2.13
C VAL A 44 -0.12 -12.79 -1.38
N ALA A 45 1.14 -13.08 -1.05
CA ALA A 45 2.01 -12.16 -0.32
C ALA A 45 2.23 -10.85 -1.11
N TRP A 46 2.45 -10.93 -2.43
CA TRP A 46 2.48 -9.75 -3.29
C TRP A 46 1.15 -8.97 -3.32
N GLY A 47 0.02 -9.66 -3.14
CA GLY A 47 -1.31 -9.05 -3.15
C GLY A 47 -1.45 -7.89 -2.17
N GLY A 48 -0.88 -8.01 -0.97
CA GLY A 48 -0.92 -6.96 0.04
C GLY A 48 -0.22 -5.68 -0.41
N MET A 49 0.99 -5.81 -0.94
CA MET A 49 1.75 -4.70 -1.53
C MET A 49 1.02 -4.08 -2.73
N VAL A 50 0.55 -4.91 -3.67
CA VAL A 50 -0.06 -4.44 -4.92
C VAL A 50 -1.35 -3.67 -4.64
N VAL A 51 -2.29 -4.23 -3.90
CA VAL A 51 -3.58 -3.57 -3.62
C VAL A 51 -3.40 -2.45 -2.61
N GLY A 52 -2.57 -2.66 -1.59
CA GLY A 52 -2.24 -1.65 -0.58
C GLY A 52 -1.63 -0.37 -1.17
N CYS A 53 -0.94 -0.47 -2.31
CA CYS A 53 -0.40 0.67 -3.05
C CYS A 53 -1.37 1.22 -4.12
N THR A 54 -1.95 0.36 -4.97
CA THR A 54 -2.69 0.79 -6.16
C THR A 54 -4.09 1.28 -5.85
N LEU A 55 -4.83 0.61 -4.97
CA LEU A 55 -6.20 0.96 -4.62
C LEU A 55 -6.33 2.40 -4.07
N PRO A 56 -5.51 2.86 -3.10
CA PRO A 56 -5.66 4.22 -2.59
C PRO A 56 -5.30 5.29 -3.64
N VAL A 57 -4.39 4.99 -4.58
CA VAL A 57 -4.08 5.89 -5.70
C VAL A 57 -5.27 5.99 -6.66
N ILE A 58 -5.88 4.85 -7.03
CA ILE A 58 -7.08 4.82 -7.89
C ILE A 58 -8.22 5.60 -7.23
N LEU A 59 -8.46 5.37 -5.94
CA LEU A 59 -9.48 6.08 -5.18
C LEU A 59 -9.21 7.58 -5.11
N TRP A 60 -7.95 7.99 -4.92
CA TRP A 60 -7.58 9.40 -4.97
C TRP A 60 -7.88 10.02 -6.35
N LEU A 61 -7.49 9.38 -7.45
CA LEU A 61 -7.75 9.89 -8.79
C LEU A 61 -9.26 9.99 -9.08
N GLY A 62 -10.05 9.03 -8.61
CA GLY A 62 -11.51 9.07 -8.67
C GLY A 62 -12.11 10.23 -7.85
N VAL A 63 -11.73 10.34 -6.58
CA VAL A 63 -12.22 11.40 -5.67
C VAL A 63 -11.82 12.79 -6.17
N LYS A 64 -10.60 12.97 -6.66
CA LYS A 64 -10.12 14.24 -7.23
C LYS A 64 -10.98 14.69 -8.41
N SER A 65 -11.50 13.75 -9.19
CA SER A 65 -12.32 14.02 -10.38
C SER A 65 -13.75 14.46 -10.01
N VAL A 66 -14.28 14.00 -8.87
CA VAL A 66 -15.67 14.27 -8.45
C VAL A 66 -15.76 15.34 -7.35
N HIS A 67 -14.85 15.32 -6.37
CA HIS A 67 -14.89 16.15 -5.17
C HIS A 67 -13.54 16.83 -4.89
N LYS A 68 -13.35 18.02 -5.47
CA LYS A 68 -12.10 18.81 -5.31
C LYS A 68 -11.71 19.07 -3.84
N ARG A 69 -12.69 19.21 -2.93
CA ARG A 69 -12.47 19.43 -1.48
C ARG A 69 -11.81 18.23 -0.79
N TYR A 70 -12.19 17.00 -1.14
CA TYR A 70 -11.64 15.77 -0.55
C TYR A 70 -10.43 15.22 -1.33
N GLY A 71 -10.13 15.80 -2.49
CA GLY A 71 -8.99 15.43 -3.32
C GLY A 71 -7.65 15.51 -2.57
N ILE A 72 -7.46 16.51 -1.70
CA ILE A 72 -6.19 16.67 -0.96
C ILE A 72 -6.00 15.61 0.13
N TRP A 73 -7.08 15.27 0.85
CA TRP A 73 -7.04 14.27 1.92
C TRP A 73 -6.86 12.87 1.37
N SER A 74 -7.58 12.54 0.29
CA SER A 74 -7.39 11.27 -0.42
C SER A 74 -5.99 11.15 -1.03
N GLN A 75 -5.43 12.26 -1.56
CA GLN A 75 -4.04 12.31 -2.03
C GLN A 75 -3.06 12.00 -0.90
N PHE A 76 -3.28 12.58 0.28
CA PHE A 76 -2.44 12.35 1.44
C PHE A 76 -2.47 10.88 1.87
N VAL A 77 -3.67 10.28 1.94
CA VAL A 77 -3.84 8.85 2.24
C VAL A 77 -3.16 7.97 1.20
N ALA A 78 -3.25 8.31 -0.10
CA ALA A 78 -2.58 7.57 -1.17
C ALA A 78 -1.05 7.62 -1.04
N GLY A 79 -0.48 8.82 -0.84
CA GLY A 79 0.94 8.99 -0.60
C GLY A 79 1.42 8.24 0.64
N PHE A 80 0.65 8.31 1.73
CA PHE A 80 0.94 7.57 2.97
C PHE A 80 0.98 6.06 2.74
N CYS A 81 -0.02 5.51 2.05
CA CYS A 81 -0.06 4.08 1.78
C CYS A 81 1.11 3.64 0.91
N LEU A 82 1.46 4.39 -0.13
CA LEU A 82 2.63 4.11 -0.97
C LEU A 82 3.94 4.10 -0.17
N VAL A 83 4.18 5.14 0.65
CA VAL A 83 5.40 5.23 1.47
C VAL A 83 5.50 4.09 2.47
N VAL A 84 4.43 3.85 3.24
CA VAL A 84 4.48 2.85 4.32
C VAL A 84 4.59 1.44 3.74
N ASN A 85 3.84 1.10 2.69
CA ASN A 85 3.96 -0.20 2.02
C ASN A 85 5.36 -0.39 1.42
N GLY A 86 5.88 0.64 0.75
CA GLY A 86 7.20 0.60 0.13
C GLY A 86 8.32 0.39 1.14
N CYS A 87 8.33 1.17 2.22
CA CYS A 87 9.28 1.01 3.32
C CYS A 87 9.12 -0.33 4.02
N TYR A 88 7.89 -0.79 4.25
CA TYR A 88 7.62 -2.06 4.91
C TYR A 88 8.24 -3.24 4.15
N ILE A 89 8.01 -3.34 2.83
CA ILE A 89 8.57 -4.43 2.02
C ILE A 89 10.09 -4.29 1.85
N ALA A 90 10.58 -3.07 1.55
CA ALA A 90 12.02 -2.86 1.34
C ALA A 90 12.83 -3.14 2.62
N CYS A 91 12.44 -2.58 3.76
CA CYS A 91 13.14 -2.79 5.03
C CYS A 91 12.91 -4.21 5.58
N GLY A 92 11.69 -4.72 5.46
CA GLY A 92 11.34 -6.09 5.86
C GLY A 92 12.18 -7.15 5.15
N SER A 93 12.64 -6.86 3.93
CA SER A 93 13.51 -7.74 3.16
C SER A 93 14.89 -7.98 3.80
N PHE A 94 15.35 -7.07 4.66
CA PHE A 94 16.61 -7.21 5.40
C PHE A 94 16.41 -7.84 6.78
N THR A 95 15.25 -7.57 7.41
CA THR A 95 14.95 -8.07 8.76
C THR A 95 14.25 -9.42 8.76
N HIS A 96 13.91 -9.96 7.59
CA HIS A 96 13.12 -11.18 7.43
C HIS A 96 11.84 -11.13 8.28
N ALA A 97 11.06 -10.05 8.10
CA ALA A 97 9.85 -9.80 8.88
C ALA A 97 8.60 -9.66 7.98
N GLY A 98 7.48 -10.16 8.48
CA GLY A 98 6.17 -10.04 7.82
C GLY A 98 6.16 -10.61 6.40
N ASP A 99 5.43 -9.95 5.51
CA ASP A 99 5.24 -10.43 4.13
C ASP A 99 6.53 -10.49 3.33
N ALA A 100 7.52 -9.65 3.67
CA ALA A 100 8.82 -9.70 3.01
C ALA A 100 9.52 -11.04 3.26
N ASP A 101 9.39 -11.62 4.46
CA ASP A 101 9.94 -12.95 4.76
C ASP A 101 9.22 -14.03 3.94
N ASP A 102 7.89 -14.00 3.90
CA ASP A 102 7.09 -14.94 3.11
C ASP A 102 7.45 -14.86 1.62
N MET A 103 7.63 -13.66 1.08
CA MET A 103 8.05 -13.44 -0.30
C MET A 103 9.43 -14.03 -0.59
N LEU A 104 10.40 -13.80 0.29
CA LEU A 104 11.75 -14.35 0.17
C LEU A 104 11.75 -15.89 0.25
N ARG A 105 11.02 -16.46 1.22
CA ARG A 105 10.89 -17.91 1.42
C ARG A 105 10.24 -18.61 0.23
N HIS A 106 9.30 -17.94 -0.44
CA HIS A 106 8.62 -18.47 -1.62
C HIS A 106 9.29 -18.07 -2.94
N GLY A 107 10.52 -17.54 -2.90
CA GLY A 107 11.40 -17.42 -4.05
C GLY A 107 11.45 -16.05 -4.72
N SER A 108 10.84 -15.00 -4.15
CA SER A 108 11.10 -13.64 -4.62
C SER A 108 12.53 -13.24 -4.25
N PRO A 109 13.36 -12.77 -5.20
CA PRO A 109 14.69 -12.29 -4.88
C PRO A 109 14.62 -10.94 -4.14
N GLN A 110 15.47 -10.76 -3.14
CA GLN A 110 15.48 -9.59 -2.25
C GLN A 110 15.56 -8.26 -2.99
N TRP A 111 16.33 -8.18 -4.08
CA TRP A 111 16.47 -6.95 -4.85
C TRP A 111 15.14 -6.48 -5.47
N ILE A 112 14.22 -7.40 -5.82
CA ILE A 112 12.89 -7.02 -6.33
C ILE A 112 12.08 -6.33 -5.23
N LEU A 113 12.17 -6.82 -3.98
CA LEU A 113 11.50 -6.20 -2.83
C LEU A 113 12.06 -4.81 -2.58
N ILE A 114 13.39 -4.65 -2.61
CA ILE A 114 14.07 -3.36 -2.43
C ILE A 114 13.66 -2.37 -3.52
N VAL A 115 13.77 -2.76 -4.80
CA VAL A 115 13.43 -1.89 -5.93
C VAL A 115 11.95 -1.51 -5.91
N THR A 116 11.07 -2.49 -5.74
CA THR A 116 9.61 -2.23 -5.73
C THR A 116 9.23 -1.34 -4.55
N GLY A 117 9.81 -1.60 -3.38
CA GLY A 117 9.58 -0.79 -2.20
C GLY A 117 10.12 0.64 -2.34
N ALA A 118 11.32 0.81 -2.89
CA ALA A 118 11.90 2.12 -3.18
C ALA A 118 11.06 2.92 -4.19
N VAL A 119 10.63 2.27 -5.28
CA VAL A 119 9.75 2.89 -6.28
C VAL A 119 8.44 3.34 -5.65
N ALA A 120 7.79 2.49 -4.85
CA ALA A 120 6.56 2.85 -4.16
C ALA A 120 6.77 4.02 -3.18
N ALA A 121 7.85 4.00 -2.40
CA ALA A 121 8.15 5.07 -1.44
C ALA A 121 8.42 6.41 -2.14
N VAL A 122 9.25 6.41 -3.19
CA VAL A 122 9.53 7.61 -3.99
C VAL A 122 8.25 8.13 -4.66
N ALA A 123 7.41 7.24 -5.22
CA ALA A 123 6.13 7.63 -5.78
C ALA A 123 5.20 8.26 -4.74
N GLY A 124 5.15 7.71 -3.52
CA GLY A 124 4.35 8.26 -2.42
C GLY A 124 4.82 9.65 -1.99
N LEU A 125 6.14 9.84 -1.86
CA LEU A 125 6.73 11.16 -1.59
C LEU A 125 6.44 12.16 -2.70
N TYR A 126 6.50 11.72 -3.96
CA TYR A 126 6.15 12.55 -5.10
C TYR A 126 4.66 12.95 -5.08
N VAL A 127 3.76 12.02 -4.76
CA VAL A 127 2.32 12.32 -4.58
C VAL A 127 2.11 13.37 -3.49
N TRP A 128 2.82 13.30 -2.36
CA TRP A 128 2.76 14.34 -1.33
C TRP A 128 3.36 15.67 -1.77
N HIS A 129 4.45 15.65 -2.54
CA HIS A 129 5.03 16.87 -3.10
C HIS A 129 4.02 17.64 -3.97
N LEU A 130 3.29 16.93 -4.84
CA LEU A 130 2.21 17.51 -5.65
C LEU A 130 1.06 18.08 -4.79
N ALA A 131 0.74 17.44 -3.67
CA ALA A 131 -0.26 17.95 -2.72
C ALA A 131 0.21 19.30 -2.13
N GLY A 132 1.46 19.39 -1.71
CA GLY A 132 2.06 20.61 -1.18
C GLY A 132 2.06 21.78 -2.18
N ILE A 133 2.32 21.51 -3.46
CA ILE A 133 2.19 22.52 -4.53
C ILE A 133 0.73 23.01 -4.63
N THR A 134 -0.22 22.09 -4.62
CA THR A 134 -1.66 22.41 -4.75
C THR A 134 -2.14 23.27 -3.58
N ILE A 135 -1.75 22.95 -2.36
CA ILE A 135 -2.11 23.72 -1.15
C ILE A 135 -1.55 25.14 -1.24
N ARG A 136 -0.25 25.29 -1.59
CA ARG A 136 0.38 26.61 -1.73
C ARG A 136 -0.32 27.48 -2.77
N LYS A 137 -0.67 26.90 -3.92
CA LYS A 137 -1.40 27.62 -4.98
C LYS A 137 -2.78 28.08 -4.52
N ASN A 138 -3.52 27.23 -3.79
CA ASN A 138 -4.84 27.60 -3.26
C ASN A 138 -4.73 28.70 -2.19
N ALA A 139 -3.68 28.68 -1.38
CA ALA A 139 -3.43 29.72 -0.37
C ALA A 139 -3.05 31.08 -1.02
N SER A 140 -2.27 31.08 -2.10
CA SER A 140 -1.94 32.33 -2.81
C SER A 140 -3.14 32.96 -3.53
N LEU A 141 -4.11 32.16 -3.94
CA LEU A 141 -5.35 32.64 -4.59
C LEU A 141 -6.43 33.08 -3.58
N GLY A 142 -6.24 32.77 -2.29
CA GLY A 142 -7.20 33.05 -1.22
C GLY A 142 -6.88 34.28 -0.36
N LYS A 143 -5.91 35.12 -0.76
CA LYS A 143 -5.70 36.41 -0.10
C LYS A 143 -6.71 37.44 -0.65
N PRO A 144 -7.66 37.95 0.16
CA PRO A 144 -8.27 39.23 -0.16
C PRO A 144 -7.20 40.31 -0.05
N GLU A 145 -7.06 41.13 -1.09
CA GLU A 145 -6.43 42.46 -0.98
C GLU A 145 -7.31 43.39 -0.12
#